data_AF-A0A524K578-F1
#
_entry.id   AF-A0A524K578-F1
#
_cell.length_a   1.000
_cell.length_b   1.000
_cell.length_c   1.000
_cell.angle_alpha   90.00
_cell.angle_beta   90.00
_cell.angle_gamma   90.00
#
_symmetry.space_group_name_H-M   'P 1'
#
loop_
_entity.id
_entity.type
_entity.pdbx_description
1 polymer ?
#
loop_
_entity_poly.entity_id
_entity_poly.type
_entity_poly.pdbx_seq_one_letter_code
_entity_poly.pdbx_strand_id
1 'polypeptide(L)'
;MNQDQTKELLVRIEEPKTDFNVIFSGKKSGMVNGLYKPLTKEIIIHNRNFQVDQQLVYTAIHEYAHHLHCERKPYLPGTRAHTNEFWAIFHELLDLAEGKDIYRNIFATEPEFADLTGRIRAILPKNGELMLEFGKLVVEAEALCKRHFVRFEDYIDRAVGVPRTSATAAMKASVYHVPADLGWDAMKLVAGLGKPDARSTAIDAFRAGKSQEAVKAIVKIDKPSDDPRERLDRERSRLEHTINTLQERLSAVEGELAKLDGSDR
;
A
#
# COMPACT_ATOMS: atom_id res chain seq x y z
N MET A 1 -13.11 -4.80 26.62
CA MET A 1 -11.65 -4.60 26.85
C MET A 1 -11.31 -3.18 27.35
N ASN A 2 -10.24 -2.98 28.12
CA ASN A 2 -9.74 -1.65 28.58
C ASN A 2 -8.34 -1.30 27.99
N GLN A 3 -7.79 -0.14 28.37
CA GLN A 3 -6.50 0.38 27.86
C GLN A 3 -5.31 -0.53 28.22
N ASP A 4 -5.21 -0.94 29.48
CA ASP A 4 -4.10 -1.77 29.99
C ASP A 4 -4.12 -3.15 29.33
N GLN A 5 -5.30 -3.76 29.24
CA GLN A 5 -5.50 -5.02 28.51
C GLN A 5 -5.09 -4.90 27.05
N THR A 6 -5.47 -3.80 26.38
CA THR A 6 -5.06 -3.56 24.99
C THR A 6 -3.53 -3.47 24.88
N LYS A 7 -2.87 -2.71 25.77
CA LYS A 7 -1.41 -2.58 25.76
C LYS A 7 -0.71 -3.93 25.99
N GLU A 8 -1.19 -4.71 26.96
CA GLU A 8 -0.68 -6.05 27.24
C GLU A 8 -0.81 -6.98 26.03
N LEU A 9 -1.95 -6.95 25.32
CA LEU A 9 -2.14 -7.72 24.10
C LEU A 9 -1.14 -7.32 23.00
N LEU A 10 -0.93 -6.02 22.80
CA LEU A 10 0.02 -5.52 21.78
C LEU A 10 1.46 -5.97 22.08
N VAL A 11 1.92 -5.82 23.33
CA VAL A 11 3.25 -6.27 23.77
C VAL A 11 3.39 -7.79 23.64
N ARG A 12 2.31 -8.54 23.91
CA ARG A 12 2.31 -10.00 23.69
C ARG A 12 2.45 -10.38 22.22
N ILE A 13 1.98 -9.57 21.27
CA ILE A 13 2.13 -9.84 19.83
C ILE A 13 3.60 -9.71 19.45
N GLU A 14 4.24 -8.59 19.77
CA GLU A 14 5.65 -8.32 19.54
C GLU A 14 6.15 -7.33 20.59
N GLU A 15 7.31 -7.56 21.19
CA GLU A 15 7.89 -6.66 22.20
C GLU A 15 8.51 -5.42 21.51
N PRO A 16 8.13 -4.19 21.90
CA PRO A 16 8.68 -2.97 21.30
C PRO A 16 10.05 -2.64 21.90
N LYS A 17 10.84 -1.84 21.20
CA LYS A 17 12.12 -1.34 21.73
C LYS A 17 11.95 -0.17 22.69
N THR A 18 10.85 0.56 22.57
CA THR A 18 10.56 1.75 23.35
C THR A 18 9.15 1.71 23.90
N ASP A 19 8.95 2.29 25.08
CA ASP A 19 7.64 2.31 25.70
C ASP A 19 6.66 3.22 24.94
N PHE A 20 5.37 2.90 25.05
CA PHE A 20 4.27 3.60 24.40
C PHE A 20 3.01 3.59 25.28
N ASN A 21 2.08 4.49 25.03
CA ASN A 21 0.82 4.57 25.78
C ASN A 21 -0.37 4.20 24.90
N VAL A 22 -1.34 3.48 25.47
CA VAL A 22 -2.64 3.25 24.84
C VAL A 22 -3.67 4.13 25.53
N ILE A 23 -4.34 4.98 24.76
CA ILE A 23 -5.32 5.95 25.26
C ILE A 23 -6.66 5.72 24.59
N PHE A 24 -7.69 5.41 25.37
CA PHE A 24 -9.07 5.37 24.91
C PHE A 24 -9.66 6.76 25.01
N SER A 25 -10.04 7.34 23.87
CA SER A 25 -10.48 8.74 23.84
C SER A 25 -11.83 8.98 24.53
N GLY A 26 -12.58 7.92 24.86
CA GLY A 26 -13.92 7.99 25.44
C GLY A 26 -14.97 8.59 24.49
N LYS A 27 -14.68 8.71 23.19
CA LYS A 27 -15.49 9.42 22.20
C LYS A 27 -15.66 8.58 20.94
N LYS A 28 -16.69 8.91 20.15
CA LYS A 28 -16.81 8.49 18.75
C LYS A 28 -16.09 9.49 17.86
N SER A 29 -15.53 9.03 16.76
CA SER A 29 -14.97 9.88 15.70
C SER A 29 -15.55 9.43 14.36
N GLY A 30 -16.06 10.39 13.58
CA GLY A 30 -16.57 10.12 12.24
C GLY A 30 -15.48 10.00 11.17
N MET A 31 -14.23 10.33 11.51
CA MET A 31 -13.12 10.37 10.54
C MET A 31 -12.18 9.16 10.66
N VAL A 32 -11.83 8.76 11.88
CA VAL A 32 -10.82 7.72 12.13
C VAL A 32 -11.21 6.87 13.33
N ASN A 33 -10.76 5.61 13.36
CA ASN A 33 -10.98 4.68 14.47
C ASN A 33 -9.85 4.73 15.51
N GLY A 34 -8.65 5.05 15.06
CA GLY A 34 -7.48 5.28 15.89
C GLY A 34 -6.50 6.21 15.20
N LEU A 35 -5.48 6.64 15.94
CA LEU A 35 -4.31 7.33 15.40
C LEU A 35 -3.10 7.12 16.33
N TYR A 36 -1.93 7.00 15.72
CA TYR A 36 -0.65 7.01 16.42
C TYR A 36 0.01 8.39 16.37
N LYS A 37 0.55 8.85 17.51
CA LYS A 37 1.36 10.06 17.62
C LYS A 37 2.84 9.71 17.81
N PRO A 38 3.69 9.86 16.77
CA PRO A 38 5.10 9.45 16.84
C PRO A 38 5.92 10.17 17.91
N LEU A 39 5.66 11.47 18.15
CA LEU A 39 6.45 12.28 19.09
C LEU A 39 6.23 11.89 20.56
N THR A 40 4.98 11.60 20.92
CA THR A 40 4.59 11.23 22.29
C THR A 40 4.46 9.72 22.49
N LYS A 41 4.57 8.94 21.41
CA LYS A 41 4.37 7.48 21.38
C LYS A 41 3.02 7.07 21.97
N GLU A 42 1.98 7.80 21.57
CA GLU A 42 0.62 7.55 22.01
C GLU A 42 -0.18 6.88 20.89
N ILE A 43 -0.75 5.72 21.20
CA ILE A 43 -1.80 5.08 20.42
C ILE A 43 -3.13 5.55 20.98
N ILE A 44 -3.87 6.35 20.22
CA ILE A 44 -5.19 6.84 20.60
C ILE A 44 -6.24 6.03 19.86
N ILE A 45 -7.21 5.48 20.59
CA ILE A 45 -8.29 4.68 20.06
C ILE A 45 -9.63 5.36 20.40
N HIS A 46 -10.44 5.62 19.37
CA HIS A 46 -11.81 6.13 19.54
C HIS A 46 -12.75 4.99 19.91
N ASN A 47 -12.59 4.48 21.13
CA ASN A 47 -13.16 3.22 21.60
C ASN A 47 -14.68 3.11 21.50
N ARG A 48 -15.42 4.22 21.38
CA ARG A 48 -16.88 4.19 21.19
C ARG A 48 -17.30 3.91 19.73
N ASN A 49 -16.35 3.84 18.79
CA ASN A 49 -16.65 3.48 17.39
C ASN A 49 -16.96 1.99 17.20
N PHE A 50 -16.52 1.14 18.13
CA PHE A 50 -16.58 -0.31 17.96
C PHE A 50 -17.79 -0.94 18.63
N GLN A 51 -18.35 -1.97 18.01
CA GLN A 51 -19.42 -2.78 18.59
C GLN A 51 -18.90 -4.03 19.31
N VAL A 52 -17.72 -4.52 18.92
CA VAL A 52 -17.12 -5.74 19.47
C VAL A 52 -15.61 -5.56 19.67
N ASP A 53 -15.06 -6.26 20.67
CA ASP A 53 -13.64 -6.12 21.06
C ASP A 53 -12.69 -6.47 19.90
N GLN A 54 -13.04 -7.41 19.00
CA GLN A 54 -12.21 -7.77 17.84
C GLN A 54 -11.95 -6.61 16.88
N GLN A 55 -12.93 -5.70 16.70
CA GLN A 55 -12.73 -4.51 15.87
C GLN A 55 -11.75 -3.52 16.52
N LEU A 56 -11.81 -3.42 17.85
CA LEU A 56 -10.90 -2.63 18.64
C LEU A 56 -9.48 -3.21 18.56
N VAL A 57 -9.32 -4.53 18.76
CA VAL A 57 -8.03 -5.22 18.65
C VAL A 57 -7.41 -5.00 17.27
N TYR A 58 -8.17 -5.18 16.18
CA TYR A 58 -7.67 -4.91 14.83
C TYR A 58 -7.14 -3.49 14.67
N THR A 59 -7.89 -2.50 15.19
CA THR A 59 -7.47 -1.08 15.14
C THR A 59 -6.24 -0.85 16.02
N ALA A 60 -6.17 -1.46 17.20
CA ALA A 60 -5.02 -1.36 18.08
C ALA A 60 -3.75 -1.92 17.42
N ILE A 61 -3.85 -3.07 16.73
CA ILE A 61 -2.74 -3.67 15.97
C ILE A 61 -2.32 -2.72 14.83
N HIS A 62 -3.26 -2.04 14.17
CA HIS A 62 -2.95 -1.06 13.13
C HIS A 62 -2.13 0.11 13.67
N GLU A 63 -2.56 0.72 14.78
CA GLU A 63 -1.82 1.82 15.40
C GLU A 63 -0.48 1.34 16.00
N TYR A 64 -0.42 0.11 16.47
CA TYR A 64 0.82 -0.51 16.95
C TYR A 64 1.83 -0.76 15.82
N ALA A 65 1.35 -1.12 14.62
CA ALA A 65 2.19 -1.19 13.44
C ALA A 65 2.85 0.15 13.12
N HIS A 66 2.16 1.28 13.32
CA HIS A 66 2.78 2.62 13.17
C HIS A 66 3.87 2.85 14.22
N HIS A 67 3.65 2.42 15.46
CA HIS A 67 4.65 2.50 16.52
C HIS A 67 5.92 1.74 16.16
N LEU A 68 5.82 0.44 15.84
CA LEU A 68 6.98 -0.38 15.47
C LEU A 68 7.65 0.10 14.18
N HIS A 69 6.86 0.54 13.19
CA HIS A 69 7.39 1.12 11.96
C HIS A 69 8.21 2.40 12.24
N CYS A 70 7.79 3.23 13.19
CA CYS A 70 8.58 4.37 13.65
C CYS A 70 9.86 3.94 14.38
N GLU A 71 9.83 2.87 15.20
CA GLU A 71 11.04 2.38 15.88
C GLU A 71 12.08 1.81 14.93
N ARG A 72 11.62 1.12 13.87
CA ARG A 72 12.49 0.53 12.85
C ARG A 72 13.15 1.60 11.96
N LYS A 73 12.64 2.85 11.97
CA LYS A 73 13.21 3.99 11.24
C LYS A 73 13.92 4.96 12.18
N PRO A 74 15.26 5.09 12.10
CA PRO A 74 16.00 6.05 12.94
C PRO A 74 15.76 7.53 12.61
N TYR A 75 14.84 7.86 11.69
CA TYR A 75 14.68 9.20 11.10
C TYR A 75 13.23 9.63 11.02
N LEU A 76 13.04 10.96 10.97
CA LEU A 76 11.75 11.65 10.97
C LEU A 76 10.68 10.93 10.13
N PRO A 77 9.46 10.73 10.66
CA PRO A 77 8.39 10.09 9.92
C PRO A 77 8.12 10.85 8.62
N GLY A 78 8.20 10.15 7.49
CA GLY A 78 7.89 10.73 6.19
C GLY A 78 6.41 11.14 6.10
N THR A 79 6.05 11.88 5.05
CA THR A 79 4.69 12.43 4.86
C THR A 79 3.60 11.37 4.67
N ARG A 80 3.95 10.12 4.33
CA ARG A 80 3.01 9.02 4.12
C ARG A 80 3.10 8.00 5.26
N ALA A 81 2.02 7.89 6.04
CA ALA A 81 1.93 6.93 7.14
C ALA A 81 1.84 5.47 6.64
N HIS A 82 1.01 5.20 5.62
CA HIS A 82 0.78 3.84 5.10
C HIS A 82 1.68 3.53 3.90
N THR A 83 2.93 3.19 4.17
CA THR A 83 3.90 2.68 3.18
C THR A 83 3.78 1.16 3.01
N ASN A 84 4.41 0.58 1.98
CA ASN A 84 4.43 -0.88 1.79
C ASN A 84 5.08 -1.60 2.99
N GLU A 85 6.10 -0.98 3.59
CA GLU A 85 6.77 -1.48 4.79
C GLU A 85 5.83 -1.48 6.00
N PHE A 86 5.07 -0.39 6.20
CA PHE A 86 4.00 -0.37 7.20
C PHE A 86 3.02 -1.53 7.00
N TRP A 87 2.54 -1.75 5.77
CA TRP A 87 1.59 -2.83 5.50
C TRP A 87 2.20 -4.22 5.69
N ALA A 88 3.49 -4.40 5.41
CA ALA A 88 4.19 -5.65 5.70
C ALA A 88 4.23 -5.91 7.22
N ILE A 89 4.60 -4.91 8.02
CA ILE A 89 4.60 -4.98 9.49
C ILE A 89 3.20 -5.27 10.02
N PHE A 90 2.19 -4.55 9.52
CA PHE A 90 0.82 -4.72 9.98
C PHE A 90 0.29 -6.13 9.70
N HIS A 91 0.51 -6.68 8.52
CA HIS A 91 0.08 -8.05 8.21
C HIS A 91 0.86 -9.09 9.01
N GLU A 92 2.17 -8.89 9.24
CA GLU A 92 2.96 -9.75 10.11
C GLU A 92 2.43 -9.77 11.55
N LEU A 93 2.06 -8.60 12.08
CA LEU A 93 1.45 -8.51 13.42
C LEU A 93 0.08 -9.20 13.49
N LEU A 94 -0.73 -9.14 12.42
CA LEU A 94 -1.99 -9.89 12.35
C LEU A 94 -1.72 -11.40 12.36
N ASP A 95 -0.78 -11.88 11.53
CA ASP A 95 -0.39 -13.30 11.50
C ASP A 95 0.08 -13.78 12.90
N LEU A 96 0.91 -12.97 13.58
CA LEU A 96 1.37 -13.25 14.94
C LEU A 96 0.24 -13.22 15.98
N ALA A 97 -0.69 -12.27 15.86
CA ALA A 97 -1.83 -12.16 16.74
C ALA A 97 -2.80 -13.33 16.57
N GLU A 98 -3.02 -13.80 15.34
CA GLU A 98 -3.79 -15.01 15.04
C GLU A 98 -3.12 -16.25 15.62
N GLY A 99 -1.81 -16.42 15.42
CA GLY A 99 -1.04 -17.54 15.97
C GLY A 99 -1.00 -17.58 17.51
N LYS A 100 -1.22 -16.44 18.17
CA LYS A 100 -1.29 -16.30 19.64
C LYS A 100 -2.72 -16.27 20.21
N ASP A 101 -3.73 -16.50 19.37
CA ASP A 101 -5.16 -16.43 19.73
C ASP A 101 -5.58 -15.09 20.35
N ILE A 102 -4.89 -14.01 19.96
CA ILE A 102 -5.17 -12.62 20.37
C ILE A 102 -6.17 -11.98 19.40
N TYR A 103 -6.07 -12.33 18.12
CA TYR A 103 -6.96 -11.88 17.07
C TYR A 103 -7.54 -13.10 16.34
N ARG A 104 -8.80 -13.00 15.94
CA ARG A 104 -9.52 -14.08 15.26
C ARG A 104 -9.97 -13.61 13.89
N ASN A 105 -9.50 -14.32 12.88
CA ASN A 105 -9.93 -14.15 11.52
C ASN A 105 -11.31 -14.78 11.29
N ILE A 106 -12.35 -13.95 11.31
CA ILE A 106 -13.72 -14.42 11.04
C ILE A 106 -13.90 -14.82 9.58
N PHE A 107 -13.07 -14.32 8.65
CA PHE A 107 -13.24 -14.57 7.22
C PHE A 107 -13.02 -16.04 6.83
N ALA A 108 -12.23 -16.77 7.62
CA ALA A 108 -12.00 -18.20 7.43
C ALA A 108 -12.92 -19.09 8.26
N THR A 109 -13.53 -18.56 9.34
CA THR A 109 -14.31 -19.38 10.28
C THR A 109 -15.82 -19.22 10.15
N GLU A 110 -16.29 -18.07 9.67
CA GLU A 110 -17.72 -17.84 9.40
C GLU A 110 -18.08 -18.37 8.00
N PRO A 111 -19.06 -19.29 7.88
CA PRO A 111 -19.40 -19.93 6.60
C PRO A 111 -19.78 -18.94 5.49
N GLU A 112 -20.47 -17.85 5.83
CA GLU A 112 -20.88 -16.83 4.85
C GLU A 112 -19.67 -16.14 4.20
N PHE A 113 -18.65 -15.80 5.00
CA PHE A 113 -17.42 -15.22 4.47
C PHE A 113 -16.60 -16.23 3.69
N ALA A 114 -16.54 -17.48 4.14
CA ALA A 114 -15.81 -18.54 3.44
C ALA A 114 -16.42 -18.82 2.06
N ASP A 115 -17.76 -18.94 1.96
CA ASP A 115 -18.45 -19.11 0.68
C ASP A 115 -18.23 -17.92 -0.26
N LEU A 116 -18.44 -16.70 0.25
CA LEU A 116 -18.27 -15.49 -0.54
C LEU A 116 -16.82 -15.36 -1.04
N THR A 117 -15.84 -15.65 -0.18
CA THR A 117 -14.41 -15.64 -0.53
C THR A 117 -14.11 -16.68 -1.61
N GLY A 118 -14.68 -17.89 -1.50
CA GLY A 118 -14.55 -18.93 -2.52
C GLY A 118 -15.08 -18.48 -3.88
N ARG A 119 -16.27 -17.87 -3.91
CA ARG A 119 -16.89 -17.32 -5.13
C ARG A 119 -16.07 -16.18 -5.74
N ILE A 120 -15.54 -15.27 -4.92
CA ILE A 120 -14.64 -14.20 -5.38
C ILE A 120 -13.34 -14.79 -5.94
N ARG A 121 -12.73 -15.76 -5.26
CA ARG A 121 -11.50 -16.40 -5.74
C ARG A 121 -11.70 -17.14 -7.06
N ALA A 122 -12.88 -17.74 -7.28
CA ALA A 122 -13.19 -18.46 -8.52
C ALA A 122 -13.25 -17.57 -9.78
N ILE A 123 -13.45 -16.25 -9.63
CA ILE A 123 -13.45 -15.32 -10.77
C ILE A 123 -12.07 -14.74 -11.08
N LEU A 124 -11.12 -14.78 -10.14
CA LEU A 124 -9.79 -14.19 -10.33
C LEU A 124 -9.01 -14.85 -11.48
N PRO A 125 -8.95 -16.20 -11.60
CA PRO A 125 -8.28 -16.84 -12.73
C PRO A 125 -8.88 -16.45 -14.09
N LYS A 126 -10.21 -16.38 -14.17
CA LYS A 126 -10.93 -16.00 -15.41
C LYS A 126 -10.55 -14.60 -15.88
N ASN A 127 -10.44 -13.65 -14.95
CA ASN A 127 -9.95 -12.31 -15.28
C ASN A 127 -8.47 -12.34 -15.74
N GLY A 128 -7.64 -13.18 -15.11
CA GLY A 128 -6.27 -13.41 -15.56
C GLY A 128 -6.17 -13.95 -16.99
N GLU A 129 -6.98 -14.95 -17.32
CA GLU A 129 -7.06 -15.56 -18.67
C GLU A 129 -7.44 -14.53 -19.73
N LEU A 130 -8.51 -13.75 -19.49
CA LEU A 130 -8.94 -12.68 -20.39
C LEU A 130 -7.84 -11.64 -20.62
N MET A 131 -7.09 -11.29 -19.57
CA MET A 131 -6.01 -10.32 -19.68
C MET A 131 -4.77 -10.88 -20.41
N LEU A 132 -4.53 -12.19 -20.36
CA LEU A 132 -3.50 -12.83 -21.20
C LEU A 132 -3.92 -12.84 -22.67
N GLU A 133 -5.19 -13.16 -22.96
CA GLU A 133 -5.74 -13.11 -24.32
C GLU A 133 -5.65 -11.69 -24.89
N PHE A 134 -6.10 -10.70 -24.12
CA PHE A 134 -5.92 -9.30 -24.45
C PHE A 134 -4.44 -8.95 -24.70
N GLY A 135 -3.54 -9.42 -23.83
CA GLY A 135 -2.10 -9.23 -24.00
C GLY A 135 -1.56 -9.76 -25.34
N LYS A 136 -2.02 -10.94 -25.79
CA LYS A 136 -1.65 -11.51 -27.11
C LYS A 136 -2.13 -10.64 -28.26
N LEU A 137 -3.40 -10.22 -28.23
CA LEU A 137 -3.98 -9.34 -29.25
C LEU A 137 -3.27 -7.98 -29.32
N VAL A 138 -2.85 -7.45 -28.17
CA VAL A 138 -2.10 -6.20 -28.12
C VAL A 138 -0.70 -6.35 -28.74
N VAL A 139 -0.04 -7.50 -28.57
CA VAL A 139 1.23 -7.80 -29.27
C VAL A 139 1.04 -7.86 -30.78
N GLU A 140 -0.05 -8.47 -31.25
CA GLU A 140 -0.41 -8.47 -32.67
C GLU A 140 -0.70 -7.07 -33.21
N ALA A 141 -1.41 -6.24 -32.43
CA ALA A 141 -1.67 -4.85 -32.75
C ALA A 141 -0.38 -4.03 -32.84
N GLU A 142 0.57 -4.21 -31.92
CA GLU A 142 1.87 -3.54 -31.99
C GLU A 142 2.62 -3.90 -33.28
N ALA A 143 2.59 -5.18 -33.68
CA ALA A 143 3.18 -5.64 -34.93
C ALA A 143 2.48 -5.05 -36.17
N LEU A 144 1.14 -4.91 -36.14
CA LEU A 144 0.37 -4.22 -37.18
C LEU A 144 0.74 -2.74 -37.27
N CYS A 145 0.79 -2.03 -36.14
CA CYS A 145 1.17 -0.62 -36.09
C CYS A 145 2.57 -0.40 -36.70
N LYS A 146 3.54 -1.26 -36.36
CA LYS A 146 4.89 -1.25 -36.95
C LYS A 146 4.86 -1.47 -38.46
N ARG A 147 4.08 -2.43 -38.96
CA ARG A 147 3.95 -2.70 -40.40
C ARG A 147 3.36 -1.54 -41.19
N HIS A 148 2.40 -0.82 -40.62
CA HIS A 148 1.72 0.30 -41.26
C HIS A 148 2.31 1.67 -40.92
N PHE A 149 3.44 1.71 -40.21
CA PHE A 149 4.12 2.94 -39.78
C PHE A 149 3.22 3.91 -38.99
N VAL A 150 2.28 3.38 -38.20
CA VAL A 150 1.39 4.17 -37.33
C VAL A 150 1.82 4.07 -35.86
N ARG A 151 1.45 5.07 -35.05
CA ARG A 151 1.77 5.11 -33.62
C ARG A 151 0.90 4.12 -32.85
N PHE A 152 1.55 3.17 -32.18
CA PHE A 152 0.88 2.18 -31.35
C PHE A 152 0.13 2.82 -30.17
N GLU A 153 0.69 3.88 -29.59
CA GLU A 153 0.07 4.61 -28.49
C GLU A 153 -1.27 5.26 -28.88
N ASP A 154 -1.35 5.82 -30.09
CA ASP A 154 -2.58 6.41 -30.63
C ASP A 154 -3.64 5.33 -30.89
N TYR A 155 -3.22 4.17 -31.39
CA TYR A 155 -4.10 3.01 -31.55
C TYR A 155 -4.69 2.54 -30.21
N ILE A 156 -3.85 2.38 -29.18
CA ILE A 156 -4.31 1.96 -27.85
C ILE A 156 -5.30 2.97 -27.26
N ASP A 157 -4.99 4.26 -27.33
CA ASP A 157 -5.81 5.29 -26.71
C ASP A 157 -7.15 5.49 -27.45
N ARG A 158 -7.13 5.54 -28.78
CA ARG A 158 -8.30 5.95 -29.57
C ARG A 158 -9.09 4.80 -30.19
N ALA A 159 -8.41 3.75 -30.65
CA ALA A 159 -9.07 2.62 -31.30
C ALA A 159 -9.48 1.55 -30.28
N VAL A 160 -8.62 1.25 -29.31
CA VAL A 160 -8.90 0.24 -28.27
C VAL A 160 -9.59 0.87 -27.06
N GLY A 161 -9.23 2.09 -26.68
CA GLY A 161 -9.88 2.82 -25.58
C GLY A 161 -9.49 2.33 -24.19
N VAL A 162 -8.23 1.89 -24.01
CA VAL A 162 -7.74 1.33 -22.75
C VAL A 162 -6.48 2.06 -22.25
N PRO A 163 -6.22 2.10 -20.94
CA PRO A 163 -5.01 2.71 -20.42
C PRO A 163 -3.76 2.01 -20.96
N ARG A 164 -2.81 2.79 -21.51
CA ARG A 164 -1.51 2.28 -22.00
C ARG A 164 -0.79 1.43 -20.96
N THR A 165 -0.90 1.78 -19.68
CA THR A 165 -0.28 1.02 -18.57
C THR A 165 -0.87 -0.37 -18.42
N SER A 166 -2.17 -0.55 -18.66
CA SER A 166 -2.83 -1.86 -18.65
C SER A 166 -2.47 -2.68 -19.89
N ALA A 167 -2.47 -2.06 -21.08
CA ALA A 167 -2.06 -2.72 -22.32
C ALA A 167 -0.61 -3.25 -22.24
N THR A 168 0.34 -2.40 -21.84
CA THR A 168 1.75 -2.78 -21.69
C THR A 168 1.93 -3.86 -20.62
N ALA A 169 1.19 -3.82 -19.51
CA ALA A 169 1.26 -4.86 -18.49
C ALA A 169 0.71 -6.20 -19.03
N ALA A 170 -0.37 -6.18 -19.80
CA ALA A 170 -0.99 -7.38 -20.37
C ALA A 170 -0.07 -8.04 -21.41
N MET A 171 0.55 -7.24 -22.29
CA MET A 171 1.58 -7.71 -23.22
C MET A 171 2.71 -8.42 -22.47
N LYS A 172 3.28 -7.78 -21.44
CA LYS A 172 4.36 -8.36 -20.63
C LYS A 172 3.92 -9.64 -19.92
N ALA A 173 2.72 -9.65 -19.34
CA ALA A 173 2.18 -10.83 -18.67
C ALA A 173 2.05 -12.02 -19.64
N SER A 174 1.57 -11.76 -20.85
CA SER A 174 1.49 -12.77 -21.92
C SER A 174 2.87 -13.26 -22.35
N VAL A 175 3.81 -12.36 -22.64
CA VAL A 175 5.17 -12.70 -23.09
C VAL A 175 5.96 -13.46 -22.02
N TYR A 176 5.80 -13.10 -20.74
CA TYR A 176 6.47 -13.79 -19.64
C TYR A 176 5.73 -15.04 -19.16
N HIS A 177 4.62 -15.40 -19.80
CA HIS A 177 3.78 -16.55 -19.41
C HIS A 177 3.41 -16.51 -17.92
N VAL A 178 2.99 -15.34 -17.44
CA VAL A 178 2.59 -15.19 -16.03
C VAL A 178 1.34 -16.04 -15.77
N PRO A 179 1.32 -16.87 -14.71
CA PRO A 179 0.20 -17.77 -14.46
C PRO A 179 -1.12 -17.03 -14.21
N ALA A 180 -2.18 -17.45 -14.91
CA ALA A 180 -3.49 -16.80 -14.83
C ALA A 180 -4.19 -17.01 -13.48
N ASP A 181 -3.88 -18.11 -12.78
CA ASP A 181 -4.45 -18.47 -11.46
C ASP A 181 -4.22 -17.40 -10.39
N LEU A 182 -3.22 -16.54 -10.59
CA LEU A 182 -2.94 -15.40 -9.70
C LEU A 182 -3.99 -14.28 -9.80
N GLY A 183 -4.72 -14.20 -10.91
CA GLY A 183 -5.59 -13.08 -11.23
C GLY A 183 -4.86 -11.81 -11.65
N TRP A 184 -5.57 -10.93 -12.35
CA TRP A 184 -4.97 -9.81 -13.10
C TRP A 184 -4.07 -8.87 -12.26
N ASP A 185 -4.50 -8.46 -11.07
CA ASP A 185 -3.72 -7.50 -10.26
C ASP A 185 -2.38 -8.07 -9.78
N ALA A 186 -2.36 -9.34 -9.39
CA ALA A 186 -1.13 -10.04 -9.05
C ALA A 186 -0.25 -10.23 -10.29
N MET A 187 -0.85 -10.63 -11.41
CA MET A 187 -0.14 -10.77 -12.69
C MET A 187 0.52 -9.47 -13.14
N LYS A 188 -0.18 -8.33 -12.99
CA LYS A 188 0.33 -7.00 -13.33
C LYS A 188 1.56 -6.65 -12.51
N LEU A 189 1.59 -7.00 -11.22
CA LEU A 189 2.79 -6.84 -10.39
C LEU A 189 3.94 -7.71 -10.90
N VAL A 190 3.69 -9.01 -11.11
CA VAL A 190 4.71 -9.96 -11.56
C VAL A 190 5.28 -9.54 -12.93
N ALA A 191 4.43 -9.15 -13.87
CA ALA A 191 4.82 -8.68 -15.19
C ALA A 191 5.65 -7.38 -15.16
N GLY A 192 5.54 -6.60 -14.08
CA GLY A 192 6.35 -5.41 -13.84
C GLY A 192 7.79 -5.73 -13.41
N LEU A 193 8.07 -6.93 -12.91
CA LEU A 193 9.40 -7.33 -12.45
C LEU A 193 10.27 -7.78 -13.63
N GLY A 194 11.40 -7.10 -13.84
CA GLY A 194 12.30 -7.36 -14.97
C GLY A 194 13.08 -8.69 -14.86
N LYS A 195 13.47 -9.10 -13.65
CA LYS A 195 14.29 -10.30 -13.43
C LYS A 195 13.41 -11.57 -13.33
N PRO A 196 13.75 -12.67 -14.04
CA PRO A 196 13.04 -13.95 -13.93
C PRO A 196 12.93 -14.48 -12.50
N ASP A 197 14.02 -14.47 -11.74
CA ASP A 197 14.02 -14.99 -10.36
C ASP A 197 13.08 -14.20 -9.46
N ALA A 198 13.07 -12.86 -9.57
CA ALA A 198 12.16 -12.00 -8.83
C ALA A 198 10.69 -12.30 -9.18
N ARG A 199 10.39 -12.66 -10.44
CA ARG A 199 9.05 -13.11 -10.84
C ARG A 199 8.69 -14.43 -10.18
N SER A 200 9.61 -15.41 -10.17
CA SER A 200 9.37 -16.69 -9.50
C SER A 200 9.08 -16.51 -8.02
N THR A 201 9.92 -15.75 -7.30
CA THR A 201 9.72 -15.42 -5.89
C THR A 201 8.35 -14.75 -5.65
N ALA A 202 7.94 -13.84 -6.53
CA ALA A 202 6.64 -13.18 -6.43
C ALA A 202 5.48 -14.16 -6.58
N ILE A 203 5.55 -15.06 -7.58
CA ILE A 203 4.54 -16.08 -7.87
C ILE A 203 4.38 -17.00 -6.66
N ASP A 204 5.49 -17.49 -6.12
CA ASP A 204 5.48 -18.39 -4.96
C ASP A 204 4.91 -17.71 -3.71
N ALA A 205 5.26 -16.44 -3.50
CA ALA A 205 4.72 -15.66 -2.38
C ALA A 205 3.20 -15.44 -2.51
N PHE A 206 2.68 -15.16 -3.71
CA PHE A 206 1.23 -15.07 -3.92
C PHE A 206 0.53 -16.40 -3.68
N ARG A 207 1.12 -17.52 -4.14
CA ARG A 207 0.57 -18.87 -3.90
C ARG A 207 0.58 -19.25 -2.43
N ALA A 208 1.56 -18.75 -1.67
CA ALA A 208 1.59 -18.85 -0.22
C ALA A 208 0.58 -17.92 0.50
N GLY A 209 -0.27 -17.21 -0.24
CA GLY A 209 -1.31 -16.35 0.33
C GLY A 209 -0.83 -15.00 0.82
N LYS A 210 0.41 -14.58 0.48
CA LYS A 210 0.93 -13.27 0.89
C LYS A 210 0.19 -12.14 0.18
N SER A 211 -0.03 -11.05 0.92
CA SER A 211 -0.66 -9.84 0.38
C SER A 211 0.24 -9.18 -0.66
N GLN A 212 -0.34 -8.39 -1.56
CA GLN A 212 0.42 -7.68 -2.60
C GLN A 212 1.54 -6.81 -2.02
N GLU A 213 1.31 -6.16 -0.87
CA GLU A 213 2.32 -5.34 -0.20
C GLU A 213 3.46 -6.17 0.40
N ALA A 214 3.14 -7.33 0.98
CA ALA A 214 4.16 -8.28 1.44
C ALA A 214 4.99 -8.81 0.27
N VAL A 215 4.37 -9.16 -0.87
CA VAL A 215 5.09 -9.56 -2.08
C VAL A 215 6.00 -8.44 -2.58
N LYS A 216 5.51 -7.19 -2.63
CA LYS A 216 6.33 -6.03 -3.00
C LYS A 216 7.53 -5.89 -2.08
N ALA A 217 7.38 -6.10 -0.77
CA ALA A 217 8.48 -6.02 0.19
C ALA A 217 9.53 -7.12 -0.06
N ILE A 218 9.09 -8.36 -0.31
CA ILE A 218 9.98 -9.51 -0.58
C ILE A 218 10.80 -9.32 -1.86
N VAL A 219 10.16 -8.85 -2.94
CA VAL A 219 10.82 -8.72 -4.26
C VAL A 219 11.60 -7.42 -4.42
N LYS A 220 11.41 -6.47 -3.50
CA LYS A 220 12.24 -5.27 -3.47
C LYS A 220 13.63 -5.71 -3.04
N ILE A 221 14.50 -5.90 -4.03
CA ILE A 221 15.94 -5.96 -3.81
C ILE A 221 16.29 -4.72 -2.99
N ASP A 222 16.74 -4.91 -1.76
CA ASP A 222 17.35 -3.85 -0.97
C ASP A 222 18.38 -3.19 -1.86
N LYS A 223 18.12 -1.95 -2.30
CA LYS A 223 19.25 -1.06 -2.52
C LYS A 223 19.89 -0.95 -1.14
N PRO A 224 21.18 -1.31 -1.00
CA PRO A 224 21.86 -1.12 0.26
C PRO A 224 21.58 0.29 0.73
N SER A 225 21.26 0.38 2.02
CA SER A 225 21.11 1.61 2.78
C SER A 225 21.99 2.70 2.18
N ASP A 226 21.37 3.68 1.51
CA ASP A 226 21.99 4.98 1.43
C ASP A 226 22.47 5.33 2.85
N ASP A 227 23.71 5.82 2.99
CA ASP A 227 24.23 6.26 4.29
C ASP A 227 23.12 7.08 4.97
N PRO A 228 22.75 6.75 6.21
CA PRO A 228 21.70 7.48 6.90
C PRO A 228 21.87 9.01 6.85
N ARG A 229 23.11 9.49 6.80
CA ARG A 229 23.44 10.90 6.56
C ARG A 229 23.04 11.37 5.15
N GLU A 230 23.39 10.64 4.10
CA GLU A 230 23.01 10.99 2.72
C GLU A 230 21.51 11.04 2.49
N ARG A 231 20.73 10.19 3.19
CA ARG A 231 19.26 10.24 3.13
C ARG A 231 18.72 11.49 3.78
N LEU A 232 19.25 11.86 4.95
CA LEU A 232 18.87 13.09 5.64
C LEU A 232 19.25 14.32 4.83
N ASP A 233 20.43 14.35 4.22
CA ASP A 233 20.85 15.45 3.35
C ASP A 233 19.92 15.58 2.14
N ARG A 234 19.51 14.45 1.53
CA ARG A 234 18.50 14.46 0.46
C ARG A 234 17.14 14.97 0.92
N GLU A 235 16.67 14.54 2.09
CA GLU A 235 15.39 15.03 2.62
C GLU A 235 15.48 16.52 2.95
N ARG A 236 16.60 16.99 3.52
CA ARG A 236 16.87 18.41 3.76
C ARG A 236 16.79 19.20 2.45
N SER A 237 17.52 18.78 1.41
CA SER A 237 17.48 19.44 0.11
C SER A 237 16.09 19.41 -0.53
N ARG A 238 15.33 18.32 -0.37
CA ARG A 238 13.94 18.25 -0.84
C ARG A 238 13.05 19.25 -0.10
N LEU A 239 13.18 19.35 1.22
CA LEU A 239 12.42 20.29 2.04
C LEU A 239 12.79 21.74 1.69
N GLU A 240 14.07 22.06 1.56
CA GLU A 240 14.55 23.37 1.12
C GLU A 240 13.98 23.74 -0.25
N HIS A 241 14.03 22.83 -1.22
CA HIS A 241 13.42 23.05 -2.54
C HIS A 241 11.90 23.28 -2.45
N THR A 242 11.21 22.47 -1.63
CA THR A 242 9.76 22.61 -1.42
C THR A 242 9.42 23.97 -0.79
N ILE A 243 10.20 24.42 0.20
CA ILE A 243 10.04 25.73 0.83
C ILE A 243 10.18 26.84 -0.22
N ASN A 244 11.23 26.78 -1.05
CA ASN A 244 11.45 27.79 -2.08
C ASN A 244 10.28 27.84 -3.09
N THR A 245 9.84 26.69 -3.60
CA THR A 245 8.68 26.63 -4.50
C THR A 245 7.40 27.16 -3.86
N LEU A 246 7.18 26.88 -2.57
CA LEU A 246 6.01 27.40 -1.85
C LEU A 246 6.10 28.91 -1.64
N GLN A 247 7.29 29.45 -1.39
CA GLN A 247 7.53 30.90 -1.29
C GLN A 247 7.31 31.61 -2.62
N GLU A 248 7.82 31.06 -3.73
CA GLU A 248 7.57 31.59 -5.08
C GLU A 248 6.08 31.60 -5.40
N ARG A 249 5.38 30.50 -5.11
CA ARG A 249 3.95 30.40 -5.33
C ARG A 249 3.16 31.37 -4.46
N LEU A 250 3.57 31.55 -3.20
CA LEU A 250 2.96 32.54 -2.30
C LEU A 250 3.12 33.95 -2.86
N SER A 251 4.32 34.31 -3.31
CA SER A 251 4.59 35.62 -3.92
C SER A 251 3.75 35.85 -5.18
N ALA A 252 3.56 34.83 -6.02
CA ALA A 252 2.67 34.92 -7.18
C ALA A 252 1.21 35.18 -6.77
N VAL A 253 0.72 34.49 -5.73
CA VAL A 253 -0.64 34.72 -5.19
C VAL A 253 -0.78 36.12 -4.60
N GLU A 254 0.19 36.59 -3.82
CA GLU A 254 0.20 37.95 -3.28
C GLU A 254 0.23 39.00 -4.40
N GLY A 255 0.97 38.75 -5.47
CA GLY A 255 1.00 39.62 -6.65
C GLY A 255 -0.34 39.69 -7.38
N GLU A 256 -1.06 38.57 -7.50
CA GLU A 256 -2.42 38.55 -8.07
C GLU A 256 -3.43 39.25 -7.15
N LEU A 257 -3.35 39.04 -5.83
CA LEU A 257 -4.19 39.73 -4.86
C LEU A 257 -3.98 41.26 -4.92
N ALA A 258 -2.73 41.71 -4.98
CA ALA A 258 -2.41 43.14 -5.09
C ALA A 258 -2.97 43.80 -6.37
N LYS A 259 -3.04 43.06 -7.49
CA LYS A 259 -3.68 43.55 -8.72
C LYS A 259 -5.19 43.71 -8.56
N LEU A 260 -5.83 42.81 -7.83
CA LEU A 260 -7.26 42.86 -7.53
C LEU A 260 -7.57 43.99 -6.53
N ASP A 261 -6.77 44.15 -5.48
CA ASP A 261 -6.94 45.23 -4.50
C ASP A 261 -6.63 46.62 -5.09
N GLY A 262 -5.78 46.67 -6.11
CA GLY A 262 -5.45 47.89 -6.86
C GLY A 262 -6.45 48.25 -7.96
N SER A 263 -7.45 47.40 -8.26
CA SER A 263 -8.49 47.67 -9.27
C SER A 263 -9.79 48.25 -8.70
N ASP A 264 -9.87 48.43 -7.37
CA ASP A 264 -10.99 49.08 -6.64
C ASP A 264 -10.69 50.55 -6.25
N ARG A 265 -9.75 51.24 -6.92
CA ARG A 265 -9.50 52.69 -6.77
C ARG A 265 -9.68 53.46 -8.06
#